data_AF-A0A354UQY6-F1
#
_entry.id   AF-A0A354UQY6-F1
#
_cell.length_a   1.000
_cell.length_b   1.000
_cell.length_c   1.000
_cell.angle_alpha   90.00
_cell.angle_beta   90.00
_cell.angle_gamma   90.00
#
_symmetry.space_group_name_H-M   'P 1'
#
loop_
_entity.id
_entity.type
_entity.pdbx_description
1 polymer ?
#
loop_
_entity_poly.entity_id
_entity_poly.type
_entity_poly.pdbx_seq_one_letter_code
_entity_poly.pdbx_strand_id
1 'polypeptide(L)'
;MNTVLTDEYTVKNRDVGFDSLFKPSAVLELFEDLVSVNSKDIGIDIETVRSYGIKWIITKIIVKIKKNAAARRKTRRFHMA
;
A
#
# COMPACT_ATOMS: atom_id res chain seq x y z
N MET A 1 7.60 -23.72 -4.12
CA MET A 1 8.05 -22.50 -4.81
C MET A 1 7.68 -21.32 -3.93
N ASN A 2 8.63 -20.44 -3.58
CA ASN A 2 8.32 -19.19 -2.89
C ASN A 2 8.09 -18.11 -3.95
N THR A 3 6.84 -17.77 -4.18
CA THR A 3 6.49 -16.64 -5.06
C THR A 3 6.65 -15.36 -4.24
N VAL A 4 7.60 -14.51 -4.64
CA VAL A 4 7.74 -13.15 -4.08
C VAL A 4 6.89 -12.22 -4.93
N LEU A 5 5.87 -11.63 -4.32
CA LEU A 5 4.99 -10.66 -4.96
C LEU A 5 5.68 -9.31 -4.95
N THR A 6 5.78 -8.71 -6.13
CA THR A 6 6.44 -7.42 -6.31
C THR A 6 5.50 -6.54 -7.13
N ASP A 7 5.29 -5.32 -6.67
CA ASP A 7 4.53 -4.30 -7.39
C ASP A 7 5.25 -2.95 -7.28
N GLU A 8 5.06 -2.09 -8.29
CA GLU A 8 5.63 -0.75 -8.32
C GLU A 8 4.57 0.29 -7.98
N TYR A 9 4.86 1.12 -6.97
CA TYR A 9 3.95 2.18 -6.56
C TYR A 9 4.57 3.57 -6.69
N THR A 10 3.85 4.47 -7.35
CA THR A 10 4.20 5.89 -7.38
C THR A 10 3.52 6.63 -6.24
N VAL A 11 4.32 7.13 -5.29
CA VAL A 11 3.87 7.97 -4.16
C VAL A 11 3.14 9.23 -4.65
N LYS A 12 1.90 9.40 -4.22
CA LYS A 12 1.05 10.57 -4.50
C LYS A 12 1.01 11.50 -3.28
N ASN A 13 0.61 12.75 -3.52
CA ASN A 13 0.52 13.76 -2.44
C ASN A 13 -0.44 13.38 -1.32
N ARG A 14 -1.49 12.58 -1.61
CA ARG A 14 -2.45 12.14 -0.58
C ARG A 14 -1.83 11.14 0.41
N ASP A 15 -0.82 10.40 -0.05
CA ASP A 15 -0.16 9.33 0.69
C ASP A 15 0.88 9.87 1.68
N VAL A 16 1.22 11.16 1.60
CA VAL A 16 2.20 11.82 2.47
C VAL A 16 1.55 12.72 3.51
N GLY A 17 2.16 12.77 4.69
CA GLY A 17 1.79 13.65 5.80
C GLY A 17 2.20 15.10 5.59
N PHE A 18 1.86 15.96 6.55
CA PHE A 18 2.32 17.36 6.57
C PHE A 18 3.85 17.47 6.66
N ASP A 19 4.51 16.44 7.19
CA ASP A 19 5.96 16.26 7.22
C ASP A 19 6.56 15.84 5.86
N SER A 20 5.72 15.71 4.82
CA SER A 20 6.08 15.20 3.49
C SER A 20 6.59 13.76 3.48
N LEU A 21 6.39 13.01 4.57
CA LEU A 21 6.76 11.61 4.69
C LEU A 21 5.56 10.71 4.40
N PHE A 22 5.83 9.49 3.93
CA PHE A 22 4.78 8.51 3.66
C PHE A 22 4.02 8.15 4.95
N LYS A 23 2.70 8.23 4.91
CA LYS A 23 1.82 7.95 6.05
C LYS A 23 1.76 6.45 6.33
N PRO A 24 1.69 6.02 7.60
CA PRO A 24 1.43 4.62 7.92
C PRO A 24 0.15 4.06 7.30
N SER A 25 -0.92 4.88 7.21
CA SER A 25 -2.19 4.46 6.58
C SER A 25 -2.01 4.14 5.09
N ALA A 26 -1.22 4.93 4.37
CA ALA A 26 -0.92 4.67 2.96
C ALA A 26 -0.11 3.39 2.78
N VAL A 27 0.79 3.05 3.73
CA VAL A 27 1.49 1.76 3.70
C VAL A 27 0.51 0.61 3.88
N LEU A 28 -0.44 0.74 4.81
CA LEU A 28 -1.44 -0.30 5.05
C LEU A 28 -2.32 -0.52 3.82
N GLU A 29 -2.82 0.55 3.20
CA GLU A 29 -3.61 0.49 1.96
C GLU A 29 -2.86 -0.27 0.86
N LEU A 30 -1.56 0.00 0.69
CA LEU A 30 -0.73 -0.74 -0.29
C LEU A 30 -0.63 -2.23 -0.01
N PHE A 31 -0.52 -2.61 1.27
CA PHE A 31 -0.51 -4.02 1.65
C PHE A 31 -1.86 -4.69 1.37
N GLU A 32 -2.97 -4.02 1.67
CA GLU A 32 -4.31 -4.53 1.42
C GLU A 32 -4.58 -4.69 -0.08
N ASP A 33 -4.17 -3.72 -0.90
CA ASP A 33 -4.27 -3.79 -2.37
C ASP A 33 -3.48 -4.98 -2.93
N LEU A 34 -2.23 -5.15 -2.51
CA LEU A 34 -1.37 -6.24 -2.98
C LEU A 34 -1.90 -7.61 -2.56
N VAL A 35 -2.40 -7.75 -1.33
CA VAL A 35 -3.06 -8.97 -0.87
C VAL A 35 -4.34 -9.25 -1.66
N SER A 36 -5.14 -8.22 -1.95
CA SER A 36 -6.37 -8.34 -2.73
C SER A 36 -6.10 -8.89 -4.14
N VAL A 37 -5.14 -8.30 -4.86
CA VAL A 37 -4.76 -8.74 -6.21
C VAL A 37 -4.27 -10.20 -6.18
N ASN A 38 -3.32 -10.51 -5.31
CA ASN A 38 -2.74 -11.85 -5.31
C ASN A 38 -3.69 -12.93 -4.78
N SER A 39 -4.51 -12.61 -3.77
CA SER A 39 -5.51 -13.57 -3.27
C SER A 39 -6.50 -13.96 -4.37
N LYS A 40 -6.81 -13.04 -5.29
CA LYS A 40 -7.63 -13.31 -6.47
C LYS A 40 -6.93 -14.25 -7.44
N ASP A 41 -5.65 -14.04 -7.70
CA ASP A 41 -4.87 -14.88 -8.64
C ASP A 41 -4.76 -16.35 -8.18
N ILE A 42 -4.76 -16.59 -6.87
CA ILE A 42 -4.72 -17.94 -6.29
C ILE A 42 -6.10 -18.46 -5.86
N GLY A 43 -7.18 -17.72 -6.16
CA GLY A 43 -8.56 -18.14 -5.90
C GLY A 43 -8.97 -18.20 -4.43
N ILE A 44 -8.37 -17.37 -3.57
CA ILE A 44 -8.70 -17.27 -2.14
C ILE A 44 -9.07 -15.84 -1.71
N ASP A 45 -9.44 -14.99 -2.65
CA ASP A 45 -9.89 -13.63 -2.35
C ASP A 45 -11.14 -13.62 -1.46
N ILE A 46 -11.45 -12.43 -0.94
CA ILE A 46 -12.50 -12.27 0.07
C ILE A 46 -13.87 -12.73 -0.40
N GLU A 47 -14.21 -12.55 -1.68
CA GLU A 47 -15.50 -12.99 -2.22
C GLU A 47 -15.52 -14.51 -2.41
N THR A 48 -14.42 -15.07 -2.91
CA THR A 48 -14.29 -16.53 -3.06
C THR A 48 -14.43 -17.26 -1.72
N VAL A 49 -13.70 -16.85 -0.67
CA VAL A 49 -13.82 -17.53 0.62
C VAL A 49 -15.16 -17.30 1.30
N ARG A 50 -15.78 -16.14 1.07
CA ARG A 50 -17.13 -15.83 1.60
C ARG A 50 -18.17 -16.78 1.03
N SER A 51 -18.03 -17.20 -0.23
CA SER A 51 -18.92 -18.20 -0.84
C SER A 51 -18.87 -19.56 -0.12
N TYR A 52 -17.78 -19.85 0.58
CA TYR A 52 -17.61 -21.05 1.41
C TYR A 52 -18.01 -20.86 2.88
N GLY A 53 -18.58 -19.70 3.23
CA GLY A 53 -18.90 -19.36 4.63
C GLY A 53 -17.66 -19.03 5.48
N ILE A 54 -16.52 -18.75 4.85
CA ILE A 54 -15.25 -18.43 5.51
C ILE A 54 -15.01 -16.91 5.45
N LYS A 55 -14.35 -16.36 6.48
CA LYS A 55 -13.96 -14.93 6.52
C LYS A 55 -12.48 -14.80 6.85
N TRP A 56 -11.78 -14.00 6.05
CA TRP A 56 -10.43 -13.53 6.38
C TRP A 56 -10.47 -12.51 7.52
N ILE A 57 -9.61 -12.71 8.52
CA ILE A 57 -9.40 -11.78 9.62
C ILE A 57 -7.90 -11.50 9.71
N ILE A 58 -7.52 -10.25 9.51
CA ILE A 58 -6.15 -9.80 9.74
C ILE A 58 -5.93 -9.74 11.26
N THR A 59 -5.04 -10.59 11.78
CA THR A 59 -4.76 -10.66 13.22
C THR A 59 -3.58 -9.79 13.64
N LYS A 60 -2.61 -9.57 12.74
CA LYS A 60 -1.41 -8.80 13.02
C LYS A 60 -0.75 -8.29 11.75
N ILE A 61 -0.36 -7.03 11.75
CA ILE A 61 0.52 -6.42 10.74
C ILE A 61 1.70 -5.81 11.47
N ILE A 62 2.92 -6.13 11.04
CA ILE A 62 4.15 -5.51 11.54
C ILE A 62 4.89 -4.92 10.35
N VAL A 63 5.05 -3.60 10.35
CA VAL A 63 5.82 -2.89 9.32
C VAL A 63 7.08 -2.31 9.95
N LYS A 64 8.23 -2.61 9.37
CA LYS A 64 9.52 -2.00 9.75
C LYS A 64 10.01 -1.07 8.64
N ILE A 65 9.83 0.23 8.83
CA ILE A 65 10.30 1.25 7.88
C ILE A 65 11.76 1.59 8.20
N LYS A 66 12.69 1.20 7.32
CA LYS A 66 14.12 1.55 7.47
C LYS A 66 14.42 3.00 7.01
N LYS A 67 13.72 3.44 5.96
CA LYS A 67 13.81 4.79 5.40
C LYS A 67 12.43 5.17 4.87
N ASN A 68 11.89 6.28 5.34
CA ASN A 68 10.58 6.72 4.89
C ASN A 68 10.69 7.41 3.53
N ALA A 69 9.84 7.02 2.58
CA ALA A 69 9.77 7.66 1.28
C ALA A 69 9.17 9.07 1.43
N ALA A 70 9.77 10.06 0.79
CA ALA A 70 9.23 11.41 0.73
C ALA A 70 8.63 11.66 -0.65
N ALA A 71 7.54 12.43 -0.71
CA ALA A 71 7.03 12.90 -2.00
C ALA A 71 8.12 13.72 -2.72
N ARG A 72 8.27 13.51 -4.03
CA ARG A 72 9.17 14.34 -4.85
C ARG A 72 8.68 15.79 -4.81
N ARG A 73 9.43 16.66 -4.14
CA ARG A 73 9.16 18.10 -4.06
C ARG A 73 9.29 18.69 -5.47
N LYS A 74 8.19 18.99 -6.15
CA LYS A 74 8.21 19.87 -7.33
C LYS A 74 8.39 21.30 -6.82
N THR A 75 9.62 21.81 -6.84
CA THR A 75 9.92 23.20 -6.48
C THR A 75 9.21 24.12 -7.47
N ARG A 76 8.04 24.67 -7.10
CA ARG A 76 7.44 25.77 -7.87
C ARG A 76 8.28 27.02 -7.61
N ARG A 77 9.14 27.38 -8.56
CA ARG A 77 9.73 28.72 -8.58
C ARG A 77 8.63 29.68 -9.02
N PHE A 78 8.06 30.41 -8.08
CA PHE A 78 7.26 31.58 -8.41
C PHE A 78 8.23 32.65 -8.91
N HIS A 79 8.18 32.97 -10.21
CA HIS A 79 8.68 34.26 -10.68
C HIS A 79 7.59 35.27 -10.36
N MET A 80 7.86 36.16 -9.40
CA MET A 80 7.10 37.40 -9.29
C MET A 80 7.61 38.29 -10.42
N ALA A 81 6.71 38.61 -11.36
CA ALA A 81 6.89 39.71 -12.31
C ALA A 81 6.52 41.02 -11.63
#